data_AF-A0A8T3NXE0-F1
#
_entry.id   AF-A0A8T3NXE0-F1
#
_cell.length_a   1.000
_cell.length_b   1.000
_cell.length_c   1.000
_cell.angle_alpha   90.00
_cell.angle_beta   90.00
_cell.angle_gamma   90.00
#
_symmetry.space_group_name_H-M   'P 1'
#
loop_
_entity.id
_entity.type
_entity.pdbx_description
1 polymer ?
#
loop_
_entity_poly.entity_id
_entity_poly.type
_entity_poly.pdbx_seq_one_letter_code
_entity_poly.pdbx_strand_id
1 'polypeptide(L)'
;MGPPLWSPQGYYYVGSFGVLTEYIRSELDVTDGATVAELSHEAAQATAVFVLTGEDASYAGIEPYKPVGSGGWGAFEVAARFGWLDLDDDAFPLYADPAGSISEAKTWGLGLNWYLTKNLKAAVAYFQTDFDSFSGASGFPKEKVALSRLQVSF
;
A
#
# COMPACT_ATOMS: atom_id res chain seq x y z
N MET A 1 -15.03 -25.42 -3.85
CA MET A 1 -14.10 -24.55 -4.60
C MET A 1 -13.85 -23.35 -3.72
N GLY A 2 -12.60 -22.89 -3.58
CA GLY A 2 -12.37 -21.65 -2.83
C GLY A 2 -13.05 -20.47 -3.55
N PRO A 3 -13.55 -19.48 -2.81
CA PRO A 3 -14.19 -18.32 -3.42
C PRO A 3 -13.18 -17.54 -4.28
N PRO A 4 -13.63 -16.89 -5.35
CA PRO A 4 -12.73 -16.26 -6.32
C PRO A 4 -12.08 -14.99 -5.75
N LEU A 5 -10.82 -14.80 -6.14
CA LEU A 5 -10.02 -13.60 -5.87
C LEU A 5 -9.62 -12.97 -7.21
N TRP A 6 -9.92 -11.69 -7.37
CA TRP A 6 -9.51 -10.89 -8.53
C TRP A 6 -8.48 -9.87 -8.07
N SER A 7 -7.29 -9.85 -8.69
CA SER A 7 -6.25 -8.85 -8.40
C SER A 7 -5.59 -8.29 -9.68
N PRO A 8 -6.28 -7.47 -10.47
CA PRO A 8 -5.64 -6.75 -11.56
C PRO A 8 -4.60 -5.76 -11.01
N GLN A 9 -3.42 -5.76 -11.64
CA GLN A 9 -2.32 -4.86 -11.34
C GLN A 9 -1.74 -4.26 -12.63
N GLY A 10 -1.18 -3.07 -12.52
CA GLY A 10 -0.56 -2.36 -13.63
C GLY A 10 0.57 -1.46 -13.17
N TYR A 11 1.54 -1.24 -14.05
CA TYR A 11 2.65 -0.32 -13.79
C TYR A 11 3.07 0.41 -15.07
N TYR A 12 3.63 1.61 -14.88
CA TYR A 12 4.23 2.39 -15.96
C TYR A 12 5.41 3.18 -15.44
N TYR A 13 6.53 3.12 -16.14
CA TYR A 13 7.77 3.82 -15.79
C TYR A 13 8.31 4.55 -17.02
N VAL A 14 8.70 5.81 -16.83
CA VAL A 14 9.26 6.65 -17.89
C VAL A 14 10.25 7.65 -17.28
N GLY A 15 11.51 7.54 -17.70
CA GLY A 15 12.60 8.31 -17.10
C GLY A 15 12.58 8.19 -15.58
N SER A 16 12.67 9.32 -14.87
CA SER A 16 12.66 9.35 -13.41
C SER A 16 11.30 9.16 -12.74
N PHE A 17 10.22 8.91 -13.49
CA PHE A 17 8.88 8.73 -12.92
C PHE A 17 8.40 7.28 -13.05
N GLY A 18 7.71 6.81 -12.01
CA GLY A 18 7.06 5.51 -11.99
C GLY A 18 5.71 5.54 -11.29
N VAL A 19 4.79 4.71 -11.75
CA VAL A 19 3.52 4.44 -11.08
C VAL A 19 3.21 2.95 -11.09
N LEU A 20 2.65 2.46 -9.99
CA LEU A 20 2.13 1.11 -9.84
C LEU A 20 0.76 1.18 -9.18
N THR A 21 -0.17 0.37 -9.65
CA THR A 21 -1.51 0.24 -9.05
C THR A 21 -1.93 -1.22 -8.99
N GLU A 22 -2.73 -1.54 -7.98
CA GLU A 22 -3.36 -2.84 -7.78
C GLU A 22 -4.78 -2.59 -7.25
N TYR A 23 -5.74 -3.35 -7.76
CA TYR A 23 -7.11 -3.43 -7.24
C TYR A 23 -7.40 -4.89 -6.91
N ILE A 24 -8.06 -5.15 -5.79
CA ILE A 24 -8.38 -6.47 -5.29
C ILE A 24 -9.88 -6.54 -5.01
N ARG A 25 -10.51 -7.62 -5.44
CA ARG A 25 -11.84 -8.04 -4.97
C ARG A 25 -11.75 -9.48 -4.48
N SER A 26 -12.15 -9.70 -3.22
CA SER A 26 -12.11 -10.99 -2.56
C SER A 26 -13.49 -11.42 -2.14
N GLU A 27 -13.94 -12.57 -2.63
CA GLU A 27 -15.16 -13.21 -2.16
C GLU A 27 -14.83 -14.20 -1.03
N LEU A 28 -15.69 -14.30 -0.02
CA LEU A 28 -15.52 -15.19 1.13
C LEU A 28 -16.86 -15.74 1.62
N ASP A 29 -16.98 -17.06 1.67
CA ASP A 29 -18.09 -17.71 2.36
C ASP A 29 -17.92 -17.58 3.89
N VAL A 30 -18.91 -16.98 4.55
CA VAL A 30 -19.00 -16.87 6.01
C VAL A 30 -20.21 -17.63 6.54
N THR A 31 -20.12 -18.10 7.78
CA THR A 31 -21.20 -18.85 8.42
C THR A 31 -21.36 -18.43 9.87
N ASP A 32 -22.59 -18.10 10.27
CA ASP A 32 -22.99 -17.91 11.67
C ASP A 32 -24.20 -18.81 11.96
N GLY A 33 -23.97 -19.86 12.74
CA GLY A 33 -24.96 -20.90 12.99
C GLY A 33 -25.42 -21.58 11.70
N ALA A 34 -26.69 -21.36 11.34
CA ALA A 34 -27.30 -21.90 10.11
C ALA A 34 -27.32 -20.89 8.95
N THR A 35 -26.89 -19.64 9.18
CA THR A 35 -26.87 -18.59 8.16
C THR A 35 -25.54 -18.60 7.44
N VAL A 36 -25.60 -18.69 6.12
CA VAL A 36 -24.45 -18.64 5.23
C VAL A 36 -24.59 -17.41 4.34
N ALA A 37 -23.51 -16.67 4.17
CA ALA A 37 -23.42 -15.55 3.23
C ALA A 37 -22.08 -15.62 2.49
N GLU A 38 -22.06 -15.09 1.28
CA GLU A 38 -20.84 -14.83 0.53
C GLU A 38 -20.59 -13.32 0.63
N LEU A 39 -19.45 -12.92 1.19
CA LEU A 39 -19.08 -11.51 1.34
C LEU A 39 -18.03 -11.14 0.29
N SER A 40 -18.19 -10.00 -0.36
CA SER A 40 -17.31 -9.46 -1.39
C SER A 40 -16.62 -8.17 -0.90
N HIS A 41 -15.37 -8.29 -0.48
CA HIS A 41 -14.56 -7.15 -0.04
C HIS A 41 -13.73 -6.57 -1.19
N GLU A 42 -13.54 -5.25 -1.20
CA GLU A 42 -12.77 -4.54 -2.22
C GLU A 42 -11.63 -3.72 -1.61
N ALA A 43 -10.52 -3.63 -2.33
CA ALA A 43 -9.39 -2.80 -1.93
C ALA A 43 -8.65 -2.29 -3.16
N ALA A 44 -8.01 -1.13 -3.05
CA ALA A 44 -7.07 -0.70 -4.07
C ALA A 44 -5.90 0.08 -3.49
N GLN A 45 -4.82 0.13 -4.27
CA GLN A 45 -3.66 0.94 -3.99
C GLN A 45 -3.07 1.55 -5.26
N ALA A 46 -2.44 2.70 -5.09
CA ALA A 46 -1.59 3.33 -6.08
C ALA A 46 -0.33 3.86 -5.40
N THR A 47 0.82 3.61 -6.01
CA THR A 47 2.11 4.14 -5.59
C THR A 47 2.73 4.89 -6.75
N ALA A 48 3.13 6.13 -6.52
CA ALA A 48 3.91 6.94 -7.45
C ALA A 48 5.30 7.18 -6.88
N VAL A 49 6.31 7.15 -7.74
CA VAL A 49 7.70 7.41 -7.39
C VAL A 49 8.31 8.42 -8.34
N PHE A 50 9.23 9.23 -7.82
CA PHE A 50 10.03 10.13 -8.63
C PHE A 50 11.48 10.15 -8.14
N VAL A 51 12.42 9.94 -9.05
CA VAL A 51 13.86 9.96 -8.76
C VAL A 51 14.39 11.39 -8.90
N LEU A 52 14.72 12.01 -7.77
CA LEU A 52 15.18 13.39 -7.69
C LEU A 52 16.55 13.60 -8.34
N THR A 53 17.38 12.55 -8.36
CA THR A 53 18.75 12.58 -8.86
C THR A 53 18.85 12.27 -10.36
N GLY A 54 17.72 11.98 -11.02
CA GLY A 54 17.62 11.86 -12.47
C GLY A 54 17.81 10.44 -13.02
N GLU A 55 18.02 9.44 -12.17
CA GLU A 55 18.06 8.04 -12.60
C GLU A 55 16.71 7.59 -13.17
N ASP A 56 16.77 6.55 -13.99
CA ASP A 56 15.58 5.89 -14.52
C ASP A 56 14.89 5.12 -13.39
N ALA A 57 13.64 5.47 -13.14
CA ALA A 57 12.76 4.68 -12.28
C ALA A 57 12.45 3.35 -12.96
N SER A 58 12.45 2.27 -12.20
CA SER A 58 12.07 0.96 -12.73
C SER A 58 11.37 0.10 -11.68
N TYR A 59 10.58 -0.86 -12.15
CA TYR A 59 9.98 -1.89 -11.30
C TYR A 59 11.02 -2.75 -10.57
N ALA A 60 12.17 -3.01 -11.20
CA ALA A 60 13.23 -3.85 -10.65
C ALA A 60 14.11 -3.12 -9.62
N GLY A 61 13.95 -1.81 -9.49
CA GLY A 61 14.75 -0.94 -8.63
C GLY A 61 15.52 0.13 -9.40
N ILE A 62 16.22 0.99 -8.66
CA ILE A 62 16.99 2.11 -9.21
C ILE A 62 18.47 1.80 -9.07
N GLU A 63 19.22 1.94 -10.16
CA GLU A 63 20.67 1.86 -10.17
C GLU A 63 21.27 3.27 -10.13
N PRO A 64 21.96 3.67 -9.05
CA PRO A 64 22.53 5.01 -8.96
C PRO A 64 23.56 5.28 -10.06
N TYR A 65 23.45 6.42 -10.76
CA TYR A 65 24.44 6.80 -11.77
C TYR A 65 25.81 7.10 -11.14
N LYS A 66 25.83 7.63 -9.91
CA LYS A 66 27.04 7.88 -9.13
C LYS A 66 26.90 7.33 -7.70
N PRO A 67 27.16 6.03 -7.50
CA PRO A 67 27.10 5.39 -6.18
C PRO A 67 28.02 6.04 -5.14
N VAL A 68 27.65 5.92 -3.86
CA VAL A 68 28.54 6.27 -2.73
C VAL A 68 29.85 5.48 -2.85
N GLY A 69 30.98 6.17 -2.63
CA GLY A 69 32.32 5.60 -2.80
C GLY A 69 32.92 5.75 -4.20
N SER A 70 32.12 6.14 -5.20
CA SER A 70 32.58 6.43 -6.57
C SER A 70 32.63 7.93 -6.91
N GLY A 71 32.60 8.80 -5.89
CA GLY A 71 32.56 10.25 -6.05
C GLY A 71 31.15 10.85 -6.14
N GLY A 72 30.10 10.04 -5.93
CA GLY A 72 28.72 10.49 -5.81
C GLY A 72 28.09 10.19 -4.45
N TRP A 73 26.82 10.54 -4.34
CA TRP A 73 26.02 10.38 -3.13
C TRP A 73 24.98 9.27 -3.28
N GLY A 74 24.96 8.52 -4.38
CA GLY A 74 23.86 7.60 -4.70
C GLY A 74 22.66 8.31 -5.34
N ALA A 75 21.50 7.63 -5.34
CA ALA A 75 20.25 8.13 -5.89
C ALA A 75 19.19 8.39 -4.81
N PHE A 76 18.40 9.43 -4.99
CA PHE A 76 17.28 9.77 -4.10
C PHE A 76 15.95 9.66 -4.83
N GLU A 77 15.02 8.91 -4.25
CA GLU A 77 13.67 8.72 -4.76
C GLU A 77 12.67 9.13 -3.68
N VAL A 78 11.68 9.91 -4.07
CA VAL A 78 10.49 10.16 -3.26
C VAL A 78 9.36 9.27 -3.71
N ALA A 79 8.58 8.77 -2.76
CA ALA A 79 7.44 7.92 -3.01
C ALA A 79 6.20 8.48 -2.32
N ALA A 80 5.07 8.39 -3.00
CA ALA A 80 3.75 8.62 -2.42
C ALA A 80 2.89 7.39 -2.67
N ARG A 81 2.13 6.98 -1.66
CA ARG A 81 1.20 5.86 -1.74
C ARG A 81 -0.16 6.29 -1.22
N PHE A 82 -1.21 5.85 -1.90
CA PHE A 82 -2.57 5.91 -1.40
C PHE A 82 -3.21 4.53 -1.56
N GLY A 83 -4.05 4.15 -0.61
CA GLY A 83 -4.84 2.94 -0.72
C GLY A 83 -6.08 3.00 0.14
N TRP A 84 -7.04 2.15 -0.19
CA TRP A 84 -8.28 1.99 0.53
C TRP A 84 -8.68 0.52 0.61
N LEU A 85 -9.49 0.20 1.61
CA LEU A 85 -10.15 -1.07 1.85
C LEU A 85 -11.61 -0.76 2.19
N ASP A 86 -12.53 -1.47 1.57
CA ASP A 86 -13.97 -1.39 1.80
C ASP A 86 -14.51 -2.80 2.02
N LEU A 87 -15.17 -3.02 3.16
CA LEU A 87 -15.77 -4.30 3.48
C LEU A 87 -17.21 -4.35 2.98
N ASP A 88 -17.64 -5.52 2.49
CA ASP A 88 -19.03 -5.75 2.09
C ASP A 88 -20.02 -5.32 3.19
N ASP A 89 -21.01 -4.54 2.81
CA ASP A 89 -22.10 -4.08 3.66
C ASP A 89 -22.88 -5.27 4.27
N ASP A 90 -22.97 -6.40 3.55
CA ASP A 90 -23.63 -7.63 4.01
C ASP A 90 -22.88 -8.30 5.18
N ALA A 91 -21.67 -7.84 5.51
CA ALA A 91 -20.99 -8.23 6.75
C ALA A 91 -21.75 -7.72 8.00
N PHE A 92 -22.58 -6.70 7.87
CA PHE A 92 -23.25 -6.01 8.96
C PHE A 92 -24.77 -6.25 8.97
N PRO A 93 -25.42 -6.35 10.14
CA PRO A 93 -24.85 -6.42 11.49
C PRO A 93 -24.50 -7.86 11.92
N LEU A 94 -24.76 -8.86 11.06
CA LEU A 94 -24.77 -10.25 11.47
C LEU A 94 -23.36 -10.79 11.75
N TYR A 95 -22.40 -10.47 10.90
CA TYR A 95 -21.03 -10.98 10.98
C TYR A 95 -20.06 -9.98 11.63
N ALA A 96 -20.44 -8.70 11.72
CA ALA A 96 -19.69 -7.63 12.35
C ALA A 96 -20.62 -6.58 12.99
N ASP A 97 -20.19 -6.00 14.13
CA ASP A 97 -20.91 -4.91 14.79
C ASP A 97 -20.84 -3.62 13.92
N PRO A 98 -21.98 -3.05 13.49
CA PRO A 98 -22.04 -1.83 12.68
C PRO A 98 -21.36 -0.60 13.28
N ALA A 99 -21.26 -0.52 14.61
CA ALA A 99 -20.67 0.62 15.31
C ALA A 99 -19.31 0.27 15.93
N GLY A 100 -19.13 -0.99 16.33
CA GLY A 100 -17.91 -1.48 16.96
C GLY A 100 -16.83 -1.97 15.99
N SER A 101 -17.15 -2.16 14.71
CA SER A 101 -16.21 -2.69 13.71
C SER A 101 -15.93 -1.68 12.59
N ILE A 102 -14.73 -1.80 12.00
CA ILE A 102 -14.29 -1.00 10.85
C ILE A 102 -15.00 -1.53 9.60
N SER A 103 -15.57 -0.64 8.79
CA SER A 103 -16.08 -0.96 7.45
C SER A 103 -15.15 -0.46 6.33
N GLU A 104 -14.48 0.67 6.54
CA GLU A 104 -13.55 1.25 5.56
C GLU A 104 -12.23 1.65 6.22
N ALA A 105 -11.13 1.48 5.51
CA ALA A 105 -9.82 2.02 5.88
C ALA A 105 -9.19 2.76 4.69
N LYS A 106 -8.74 4.00 4.91
CA LYS A 106 -8.04 4.82 3.90
C LYS A 106 -6.65 5.16 4.41
N THR A 107 -5.62 4.82 3.65
CA THR A 107 -4.22 5.09 4.01
C THR A 107 -3.54 5.94 2.96
N TRP A 108 -2.85 7.00 3.39
CA TRP A 108 -1.84 7.67 2.58
C TRP A 108 -0.45 7.53 3.21
N GLY A 109 0.58 7.56 2.39
CA GLY A 109 1.96 7.50 2.85
C GLY A 109 2.92 8.26 1.96
N LEU A 110 4.00 8.71 2.59
CA LEU A 110 5.12 9.41 1.94
C LEU A 110 6.42 8.73 2.35
N GLY A 111 7.33 8.54 1.39
CA GLY A 111 8.61 7.88 1.60
C GLY A 111 9.77 8.61 0.93
N LEU A 112 10.94 8.47 1.55
CA LEU A 112 12.22 8.85 0.96
C LEU A 112 13.12 7.62 0.94
N ASN A 113 13.59 7.28 -0.25
CA ASN A 113 14.50 6.19 -0.52
C ASN A 113 15.86 6.75 -0.94
N TRP A 114 16.91 6.29 -0.28
CA TRP A 114 18.29 6.59 -0.61
C TRP A 114 19.00 5.32 -1.06
N TYR A 115 19.27 5.23 -2.36
CA TYR A 115 20.02 4.13 -2.98
C TYR A 115 21.50 4.51 -2.95
N LEU A 116 22.21 4.06 -1.92
CA LEU A 116 23.63 4.39 -1.72
C LEU A 116 24.48 3.71 -2.80
N THR A 117 24.20 2.44 -3.07
CA THR A 117 24.81 1.64 -4.14
C THR A 117 23.74 0.74 -4.74
N LYS A 118 24.07 -0.01 -5.80
CA LYS A 118 23.16 -1.05 -6.34
C LYS A 118 22.79 -2.15 -5.33
N ASN A 119 23.56 -2.27 -4.24
CA ASN A 119 23.44 -3.33 -3.23
C ASN A 119 22.99 -2.81 -1.85
N LEU A 120 22.90 -1.49 -1.67
CA LEU A 120 22.64 -0.87 -0.37
C LEU A 120 21.64 0.28 -0.48
N LYS A 121 20.52 0.14 0.23
CA LYS A 121 19.44 1.14 0.28
C LYS A 121 19.07 1.47 1.72
N ALA A 122 18.91 2.75 2.02
CA ALA A 122 18.25 3.23 3.22
C ALA A 122 16.90 3.85 2.86
N ALA A 123 15.90 3.69 3.71
CA ALA A 123 14.57 4.23 3.47
C ALA A 123 13.93 4.71 4.77
N VAL A 124 13.12 5.76 4.65
CA VAL A 124 12.19 6.21 5.69
C VAL A 124 10.82 6.43 5.06
N ALA A 125 9.77 6.11 5.79
CA ALA A 125 8.39 6.32 5.34
C ALA A 125 7.47 6.67 6.51
N TYR A 126 6.45 7.46 6.20
CA TYR A 126 5.36 7.78 7.11
C TYR A 126 4.04 7.37 6.46
N PHE A 127 3.14 6.78 7.25
CA PHE A 127 1.80 6.41 6.85
C PHE A 127 0.79 6.93 7.87
N GLN A 128 -0.38 7.34 7.39
CA GLN A 128 -1.54 7.61 8.22
C GLN A 128 -2.74 6.85 7.65
N THR A 129 -3.47 6.17 8.53
CA THR A 129 -4.71 5.47 8.20
C THR A 129 -5.88 6.11 8.95
N ASP A 130 -6.92 6.41 8.20
CA ASP A 130 -8.22 6.84 8.67
C ASP A 130 -9.19 5.65 8.56
N PHE A 131 -10.09 5.49 9.54
CA PHE A 131 -11.02 4.36 9.61
C PHE A 131 -12.45 4.85 9.81
N ASP A 132 -13.39 4.20 9.12
CA ASP A 132 -14.83 4.44 9.24
C ASP A 132 -15.55 3.15 9.68
N SER A 133 -16.77 3.29 10.21
CA SER A 133 -17.67 2.17 10.51
C SER A 133 -18.96 2.24 9.71
N PHE A 134 -19.61 1.10 9.55
CA PHE A 134 -20.81 0.96 8.71
C PHE A 134 -21.96 1.87 9.17
N SER A 135 -22.16 2.01 10.48
CA SER A 135 -23.20 2.89 11.04
C SER A 135 -22.84 4.38 11.05
N GLY A 136 -21.63 4.75 10.60
CA GLY A 136 -21.10 6.10 10.71
C GLY A 136 -20.71 6.49 12.15
N ALA A 137 -20.61 5.52 13.06
CA ALA A 137 -20.13 5.76 14.41
C ALA A 137 -18.68 6.27 14.37
N SER A 138 -18.47 7.43 15.00
CA SER A 138 -17.14 8.00 15.20
C SER A 138 -16.47 7.36 16.41
N GLY A 139 -15.17 7.12 16.34
CA GLY A 139 -14.43 6.62 17.51
C GLY A 139 -13.15 5.87 17.20
N PHE A 140 -12.94 5.49 15.94
CA PHE A 140 -11.69 4.88 15.51
C PHE A 140 -10.59 5.93 15.45
N PRO A 141 -9.54 5.83 16.28
CA PRO A 141 -8.44 6.77 16.23
C PRO A 141 -7.66 6.58 14.92
N LYS A 142 -7.19 7.70 14.34
CA LYS A 142 -6.25 7.64 13.21
C LYS A 142 -4.99 6.90 13.63
N GLU A 143 -4.55 5.95 12.81
CA GLU A 143 -3.27 5.29 13.00
C GLU A 143 -2.16 6.06 12.29
N LYS A 144 -1.00 6.19 12.92
CA LYS A 144 0.17 6.86 12.36
C LYS A 144 1.40 5.98 12.57
N VAL A 145 2.11 5.67 11.50
CA VAL A 145 3.27 4.79 11.54
C VAL A 145 4.44 5.46 10.83
N ALA A 146 5.59 5.52 11.50
CA ALA A 146 6.86 5.89 10.90
C ALA A 146 7.78 4.68 10.85
N LEU A 147 8.34 4.39 9.68
CA LEU A 147 9.20 3.25 9.44
C LEU A 147 10.56 3.72 8.92
N SER A 148 11.61 3.03 9.33
CA SER A 148 12.92 3.10 8.69
C SER A 148 13.38 1.70 8.29
N ARG A 149 14.15 1.62 7.20
CA ARG A 149 14.68 0.36 6.69
C ARG A 149 16.09 0.56 6.16
N LEU A 150 16.98 -0.34 6.52
CA LEU A 150 18.25 -0.54 5.83
C LEU A 150 18.17 -1.89 5.12
N GLN A 151 18.45 -1.91 3.82
CA GLN A 151 18.39 -3.10 2.99
C GLN A 151 19.73 -3.35 2.31
N VAL A 152 20.20 -4.60 2.41
CA VAL A 152 21.39 -5.11 1.73
C VAL A 152 20.96 -6.23 0.78
N SER A 153 21.42 -6.20 -0.46
CA SER A 153 21.08 -7.20 -1.49
C SER A 153 22.33 -7.56 -2.29
N PHE A 154 22.56 -8.84 -2.58
CA PHE A 154 23.75 -9.35 -3.29
C PHE A 154 23.37 -10.35 -4.37
#